data_AF-A0A5J4X0U5-F1
#
_entry.id   AF-A0A5J4X0U5-F1
#
_cell.length_a   1.000
_cell.length_b   1.000
_cell.length_c   1.000
_cell.angle_alpha   90.00
_cell.angle_beta   90.00
_cell.angle_gamma   90.00
#
_symmetry.space_group_name_H-M   'P 1'
#
loop_
_entity.id
_entity.type
_entity.pdbx_description
1 polymer ?
#
loop_
_entity_poly.entity_id
_entity_poly.type
_entity_poly.pdbx_seq_one_letter_code
_entity_poly.pdbx_strand_id
1 'polypeptide(L)'
;MRILKEQKDVLLKITGRLKDKEDDEGKTEAIGAGITKELINIFEKRNLITISSIYVDAFLIILIPYPQDLINTIYQKNQLYLGLFRLPNHKSNEVVHLAFRSIGSLFLCGLLGIKNTEPNLHFEIIESFSGDKKLFTLFKNA
;
A
#
# COMPACT_ATOMS: atom_id res chain seq x y z
N MET A 1 -18.07 12.62 -10.11
CA MET A 1 -17.00 13.62 -10.29
C MET A 1 -16.65 14.39 -9.02
N ARG A 2 -17.62 14.83 -8.20
CA ARG A 2 -17.38 15.55 -6.92
C ARG A 2 -16.62 14.73 -5.85
N ILE A 3 -17.04 13.50 -5.60
CA ILE A 3 -16.44 12.60 -4.58
C ILE A 3 -14.95 12.34 -4.85
N LEU A 4 -14.56 12.16 -6.12
CA LEU A 4 -13.14 11.94 -6.47
C LEU A 4 -12.28 13.16 -6.17
N LYS A 5 -12.82 14.36 -6.32
CA LYS A 5 -12.13 15.61 -6.01
C LYS A 5 -11.97 15.75 -4.50
N GLU A 6 -13.05 15.57 -3.75
CA GLU A 6 -13.04 15.64 -2.28
C GLU A 6 -12.03 14.63 -1.68
N GLN A 7 -12.02 13.40 -2.18
CA GLN A 7 -11.04 12.39 -1.76
C GLN A 7 -9.60 12.83 -2.05
N LYS A 8 -9.33 13.34 -3.26
CA LYS A 8 -7.99 13.86 -3.61
C LYS A 8 -7.58 15.02 -2.72
N ASP A 9 -8.49 15.95 -2.43
CA ASP A 9 -8.21 17.11 -1.59
C ASP A 9 -7.88 16.69 -0.15
N VAL A 10 -8.59 15.69 0.39
CA VAL A 10 -8.28 15.11 1.70
C VAL A 10 -6.92 14.41 1.70
N LEU A 11 -6.62 13.61 0.67
CA LEU A 11 -5.33 12.92 0.57
C LEU A 11 -4.17 13.91 0.38
N LEU A 12 -4.35 15.01 -0.34
CA LEU A 12 -3.36 16.08 -0.46
C LEU A 12 -3.06 16.73 0.90
N LYS A 13 -4.07 16.93 1.75
CA LYS A 13 -3.86 17.45 3.11
C LYS A 13 -3.11 16.45 3.98
N ILE A 14 -3.49 15.17 3.93
CA ILE A 14 -2.84 14.11 4.71
C ILE A 14 -1.37 13.97 4.29
N THR A 15 -1.11 13.89 2.99
CA THR A 15 0.27 13.82 2.47
C THR A 15 1.06 15.06 2.84
N GLY A 16 0.50 16.27 2.69
CA GLY A 16 1.17 17.50 3.10
C GLY A 16 1.51 17.57 4.60
N ARG A 17 0.71 16.93 5.47
CA ARG A 17 0.99 16.84 6.91
C ARG A 17 2.08 15.81 7.22
N LEU A 18 2.00 14.62 6.61
CA LEU A 18 2.80 13.46 7.04
C LEU A 18 4.09 13.24 6.24
N LYS A 19 4.17 13.75 5.00
CA LYS A 19 5.30 13.50 4.11
C LYS A 19 6.57 14.15 4.64
N ASP A 20 7.66 13.38 4.66
CA ASP A 20 8.98 13.80 5.14
C ASP A 20 8.95 14.35 6.59
N LYS A 21 7.97 13.90 7.39
CA LYS A 21 7.83 14.21 8.82
C LYS A 21 7.91 12.95 9.67
N GLU A 22 8.58 13.07 10.81
CA GLU A 22 8.53 12.10 11.92
C GLU A 22 7.24 12.32 12.73
N ASP A 23 6.09 12.11 12.09
CA ASP A 23 4.75 12.20 12.71
C ASP A 23 4.11 10.80 12.80
N ASP A 24 4.67 9.95 13.66
CA ASP A 24 4.22 8.56 13.84
C ASP A 24 2.82 8.51 14.50
N GLU A 25 2.49 9.48 15.35
CA GLU A 25 1.16 9.65 15.92
C GLU A 25 0.14 9.94 14.81
N GLY A 26 0.39 10.93 13.95
CA GLY A 26 -0.49 11.26 12.83
C GLY A 26 -0.67 10.12 11.83
N LYS A 27 0.36 9.29 11.61
CA LYS A 27 0.24 8.06 10.82
C LYS A 27 -0.68 7.07 11.52
N THR A 28 -0.45 6.81 12.81
CA THR A 28 -1.26 5.91 13.63
C THR A 28 -2.71 6.36 13.70
N GLU A 29 -2.99 7.66 13.82
CA GLU A 29 -4.32 8.26 13.72
C GLU A 29 -4.97 7.97 12.37
N ALA A 30 -4.24 8.19 11.27
CA ALA A 30 -4.76 7.95 9.92
C ALA A 30 -5.15 6.47 9.71
N ILE A 31 -4.36 5.57 10.29
CA ILE A 31 -4.61 4.13 10.30
C ILE A 31 -5.84 3.79 11.15
N GLY A 32 -5.91 4.30 12.39
CA GLY A 32 -7.03 4.11 13.29
C GLY A 32 -8.35 4.65 12.73
N ALA A 33 -8.29 5.73 11.95
CA ALA A 33 -9.42 6.31 11.23
C ALA A 33 -9.86 5.49 9.99
N GLY A 34 -9.11 4.45 9.62
CA GLY A 34 -9.44 3.55 8.51
C GLY A 34 -9.07 4.07 7.11
N ILE A 35 -8.20 5.10 7.01
CA ILE A 35 -7.80 5.67 5.71
C ILE A 35 -7.11 4.63 4.84
N THR A 36 -6.18 3.86 5.41
CA THR A 36 -5.47 2.78 4.71
C THR A 36 -6.43 1.70 4.22
N LYS A 37 -7.41 1.31 5.05
CA LYS A 37 -8.46 0.35 4.69
C LYS A 37 -9.28 0.83 3.49
N GLU A 38 -9.68 2.09 3.47
CA GLU A 38 -10.44 2.64 2.35
C GLU A 38 -9.57 2.76 1.08
N LEU A 39 -8.29 3.13 1.20
CA LEU A 39 -7.37 3.16 0.06
C LEU A 39 -7.21 1.77 -0.57
N ILE A 40 -7.09 0.71 0.24
CA ILE A 40 -7.04 -0.69 -0.25
C ILE A 40 -8.33 -1.04 -1.00
N ASN A 41 -9.50 -0.71 -0.43
CA ASN A 41 -10.80 -0.94 -1.07
C ASN A 41 -10.89 -0.22 -2.43
N ILE A 42 -10.36 1.00 -2.52
CA ILE A 42 -10.23 1.75 -3.77
C ILE A 42 -9.31 1.00 -4.75
N PHE A 43 -8.14 0.54 -4.31
CA PHE A 43 -7.19 -0.19 -5.13
C PHE A 43 -7.72 -1.53 -5.64
N GLU A 44 -8.65 -2.16 -4.92
CA GLU A 44 -9.25 -3.44 -5.29
C GLU A 44 -10.45 -3.28 -6.22
N LYS A 45 -11.33 -2.31 -5.96
CA LYS A 45 -12.66 -2.27 -6.60
C LYS A 45 -12.83 -1.18 -7.65
N ARG A 46 -12.12 -0.06 -7.53
CA ARG A 46 -12.36 1.10 -8.40
C ARG A 46 -11.82 0.87 -9.83
N ASN A 47 -12.34 1.55 -10.85
CA ASN A 47 -11.70 1.53 -12.16
C ASN A 47 -10.28 2.14 -12.07
N LEU A 48 -9.25 1.42 -12.54
CA LEU A 48 -7.85 1.83 -12.50
C LEU A 48 -7.64 3.25 -13.03
N ILE A 49 -8.31 3.64 -14.12
CA ILE A 49 -8.13 4.98 -14.74
C ILE A 49 -8.47 6.15 -13.80
N THR A 50 -9.21 5.90 -12.72
CA THR A 50 -9.61 6.92 -11.76
C THR A 50 -8.67 7.03 -10.56
N ILE A 51 -7.70 6.12 -10.45
CA ILE A 51 -6.71 6.09 -9.37
C ILE A 51 -5.50 6.91 -9.81
N SER A 52 -5.41 8.15 -9.34
CA SER A 52 -4.20 8.96 -9.53
C SER A 52 -3.11 8.62 -8.52
N SER A 53 -1.88 9.04 -8.78
CA SER A 53 -0.71 8.76 -7.92
C SER A 53 -0.92 9.14 -6.46
N ILE A 54 -1.64 10.24 -6.18
CA ILE A 54 -1.92 10.68 -4.80
C ILE A 54 -2.58 9.62 -3.91
N TYR A 55 -3.38 8.70 -4.46
CA TYR A 55 -3.97 7.62 -3.68
C TYR A 55 -2.90 6.63 -3.20
N VAL A 56 -1.96 6.30 -4.08
CA VAL A 56 -0.87 5.36 -3.78
C VAL A 56 0.22 6.04 -2.95
N ASP A 57 0.51 7.31 -3.21
CA ASP A 57 1.48 8.10 -2.44
C ASP A 57 1.01 8.28 -1.00
N ALA A 58 -0.27 8.65 -0.79
CA ALA A 58 -0.84 8.74 0.55
C ALA A 58 -0.80 7.41 1.31
N PHE A 59 -1.10 6.31 0.62
CA PHE A 59 -0.98 4.98 1.21
C PHE A 59 0.46 4.70 1.65
N LEU A 60 1.44 4.95 0.77
CA LEU A 60 2.86 4.72 1.05
C LEU A 60 3.40 5.58 2.20
N ILE A 61 3.00 6.85 2.27
CA ILE A 61 3.40 7.78 3.34
C ILE A 61 2.86 7.34 4.69
N ILE A 62 1.61 6.86 4.74
CA ILE A 62 1.03 6.34 5.98
C ILE A 62 1.68 5.01 6.39
N LEU A 63 2.13 4.21 5.42
CA LEU A 63 2.78 2.93 5.63
C LEU A 63 4.18 3.05 6.25
N ILE A 64 4.89 4.18 6.07
CA ILE A 64 6.33 4.33 6.37
C ILE A 64 6.63 5.51 7.32
N PRO A 65 7.48 5.33 8.35
CA PRO A 65 8.10 4.09 8.79
C PRO A 65 7.09 3.25 9.55
N TYR A 66 7.08 1.94 9.29
CA TYR A 66 6.11 0.96 9.76
C TYR A 66 5.80 1.13 11.26
N PRO A 67 4.67 1.78 11.66
CA PRO A 67 4.32 1.89 13.06
C PRO A 67 4.17 0.48 13.63
N GLN A 68 4.70 0.21 14.82
CA GLN A 68 4.74 -1.17 15.34
C GLN A 68 3.34 -1.79 15.49
N ASP A 69 2.35 -0.96 15.80
CA ASP A 69 0.93 -1.35 15.86
C ASP A 69 0.31 -1.62 14.47
N LEU A 70 0.91 -1.06 13.42
CA LEU A 70 0.53 -1.30 12.04
C LEU A 70 0.78 -2.75 11.64
N ILE A 71 1.98 -3.26 11.98
CA ILE A 71 2.47 -4.62 11.67
C ILE A 71 1.44 -5.66 12.14
N ASN A 72 0.88 -5.46 13.32
CA ASN A 72 -0.07 -6.40 13.92
C ASN A 72 -1.50 -6.22 13.40
N THR A 73 -1.95 -4.98 13.13
CA THR A 73 -3.37 -4.69 12.89
C THR A 73 -3.78 -4.73 11.43
N ILE A 74 -2.93 -4.20 10.53
CA ILE A 74 -3.24 -4.15 9.10
C ILE A 74 -2.88 -5.48 8.42
N TYR A 75 -1.74 -6.07 8.77
CA TYR A 75 -1.15 -7.16 7.99
C TYR A 75 -1.69 -8.56 8.28
N GLN A 76 -2.40 -8.75 9.40
CA GLN A 76 -3.11 -10.00 9.72
C GLN A 76 -4.37 -10.22 8.86
N LYS A 77 -4.81 -9.21 8.07
CA LYS A 77 -5.97 -9.33 7.18
C LYS A 77 -5.50 -9.31 5.71
N ASN A 78 -5.42 -10.48 5.08
CA ASN A 78 -4.94 -10.81 3.73
C ASN A 78 -5.35 -9.88 2.54
N GLN A 79 -6.23 -8.89 2.74
CA GLN A 79 -6.84 -8.10 1.67
C GLN A 79 -5.95 -6.98 1.08
N LEU A 80 -4.85 -6.60 1.74
CA LEU A 80 -3.91 -5.57 1.25
C LEU A 80 -3.35 -5.88 -0.14
N TYR A 81 -2.98 -7.14 -0.34
CA TYR A 81 -2.19 -7.54 -1.50
C TYR A 81 -3.03 -7.59 -2.78
N LEU A 82 -4.31 -7.94 -2.70
CA LEU A 82 -5.17 -8.05 -3.89
C LEU A 82 -5.34 -6.69 -4.59
N GLY A 83 -5.58 -5.62 -3.83
CA GLY A 83 -5.71 -4.27 -4.38
C GLY A 83 -4.40 -3.75 -4.96
N LEU A 84 -3.31 -3.85 -4.20
CA LEU A 84 -2.00 -3.35 -4.63
C LEU A 84 -1.47 -4.07 -5.87
N PHE A 85 -1.66 -5.38 -5.98
CA PHE A 85 -1.22 -6.17 -7.14
C PHE A 85 -2.02 -5.90 -8.42
N ARG A 86 -3.09 -5.11 -8.37
CA ARG A 86 -3.82 -4.65 -9.55
C ARG A 86 -3.18 -3.39 -10.16
N LEU A 87 -2.56 -2.56 -9.34
CA LEU A 87 -1.98 -1.27 -9.72
C LEU A 87 -0.84 -1.35 -10.74
N PRO A 88 -0.02 -2.42 -10.82
CA PRO A 88 0.97 -2.57 -11.88
C PRO A 88 0.40 -2.58 -13.31
N ASN A 89 -0.91 -2.84 -13.48
CA ASN A 89 -1.59 -2.74 -14.78
C ASN A 89 -2.09 -1.32 -15.10
N HIS A 90 -1.71 -0.31 -14.31
CA HIS A 90 -2.13 1.07 -14.50
C HIS A 90 -1.34 1.74 -15.64
N LYS A 91 -1.98 2.65 -16.40
CA LYS A 91 -1.33 3.34 -17.55
C LYS A 91 -0.31 4.42 -17.16
N SER A 92 -0.43 4.98 -15.96
CA SER A 92 0.53 5.95 -15.42
C SER A 92 1.71 5.24 -14.78
N ASN A 93 2.91 5.50 -15.30
CA ASN A 93 4.17 5.01 -14.76
C ASN A 93 4.39 5.43 -13.30
N GLU A 94 3.89 6.59 -12.90
CA GLU A 94 4.00 7.09 -11.53
C GLU A 94 3.19 6.21 -10.55
N VAL A 95 1.96 5.84 -10.93
CA VAL A 95 1.12 4.94 -10.13
C VAL A 95 1.76 3.56 -10.03
N VAL A 96 2.28 3.04 -11.15
CA VAL A 96 2.98 1.74 -11.19
C VAL A 96 4.22 1.76 -10.30
N HIS A 97 5.04 2.80 -10.40
CA HIS A 97 6.24 2.98 -9.57
C HIS A 97 5.91 3.03 -8.08
N LEU A 98 4.90 3.83 -7.68
CA LEU A 98 4.46 3.91 -6.28
C LEU A 98 3.88 2.58 -5.79
N ALA A 99 3.19 1.83 -6.65
CA ALA A 99 2.69 0.50 -6.32
C ALA A 99 3.84 -0.47 -6.01
N PHE A 100 4.89 -0.48 -6.84
CA PHE A 100 6.08 -1.30 -6.58
C PHE A 100 6.77 -0.91 -5.28
N ARG A 101 6.94 0.40 -5.03
CA ARG A 101 7.49 0.88 -3.75
C ARG A 101 6.64 0.42 -2.57
N SER A 102 5.32 0.46 -2.70
CA SER A 102 4.39 0.00 -1.66
C SER A 102 4.53 -1.50 -1.41
N ILE A 103 4.54 -2.33 -2.46
CA ILE A 103 4.70 -3.79 -2.36
C ILE A 103 6.06 -4.15 -1.73
N GLY A 104 7.15 -3.54 -2.20
CA GLY A 104 8.48 -3.78 -1.63
C GLY A 104 8.57 -3.35 -0.16
N SER A 105 7.89 -2.26 0.20
CA SER A 105 7.82 -1.81 1.59
C SER A 105 7.06 -2.79 2.47
N LEU A 106 5.97 -3.40 1.98
CA LEU A 106 5.27 -4.47 2.70
C LEU A 106 6.16 -5.70 2.89
N PHE A 107 6.98 -6.06 1.89
CA PHE A 107 7.91 -7.18 2.03
C PHE A 107 8.97 -6.90 3.08
N LEU A 108 9.57 -5.70 3.07
CA LEU A 108 10.53 -5.32 4.10
C LEU A 108 9.89 -5.36 5.50
N CYS A 109 8.64 -4.93 5.62
CA CYS A 109 7.88 -5.03 6.86
C CYS A 109 7.72 -6.48 7.34
N GLY A 110 7.42 -7.43 6.45
CA GLY A 110 7.30 -8.85 6.80
C GLY A 110 8.61 -9.53 7.20
N LEU A 111 9.74 -8.84 7.05
CA LEU A 111 11.04 -9.26 7.58
C LEU A 111 11.30 -8.70 8.99
N LEU A 112 10.48 -7.75 9.47
CA LEU A 112 10.60 -7.23 10.83
C LEU A 112 10.12 -8.29 11.81
N GLY A 113 11.04 -8.79 12.64
CA GLY A 113 10.73 -9.74 13.71
C GLY A 113 10.90 -11.22 13.36
N ILE A 114 11.29 -11.56 12.13
CA ILE A 114 11.68 -12.94 11.79
C ILE A 114 13.14 -13.21 12.10
N LYS A 115 13.48 -14.45 12.44
CA LYS A 115 14.89 -14.89 12.52
C LYS A 115 15.39 -15.26 11.13
N ASN A 116 16.70 -15.14 10.87
CA ASN A 116 17.32 -15.25 9.53
C ASN A 116 16.93 -16.48 8.68
N THR A 117 16.40 -17.55 9.27
CA THR A 117 16.03 -18.79 8.57
C THR A 117 14.52 -18.92 8.31
N GLU A 118 13.70 -18.01 8.81
CA GLU A 118 12.24 -18.06 8.65
C GLU A 118 11.81 -17.38 7.34
N PRO A 119 10.77 -17.90 6.66
CA PRO A 119 10.17 -17.20 5.53
C PRO A 119 9.54 -15.87 5.97
N ASN A 120 9.40 -14.94 5.03
CA ASN A 120 8.70 -13.68 5.27
C ASN A 120 7.27 -13.96 5.78
N LEU A 121 6.82 -13.21 6.80
CA LEU A 121 5.49 -13.39 7.41
C LEU A 121 4.32 -13.22 6.42
N HIS A 122 4.58 -12.63 5.26
CA HIS A 122 3.57 -12.41 4.22
C HIS A 122 3.68 -13.39 3.05
N PHE A 123 4.67 -14.29 3.04
CA PHE A 123 4.94 -15.19 1.91
C PHE A 123 3.72 -16.05 1.56
N GLU A 124 3.11 -16.71 2.54
CA GLU A 124 1.95 -17.59 2.32
C GLU A 124 0.77 -16.83 1.70
N ILE A 125 0.52 -15.60 2.14
CA ILE A 125 -0.57 -14.76 1.60
C ILE A 125 -0.28 -14.40 0.15
N ILE A 126 0.97 -14.05 -0.18
CA ILE A 126 1.38 -13.72 -1.55
C ILE A 126 1.22 -14.95 -2.45
N GLU A 127 1.64 -16.13 -1.97
CA GLU A 127 1.51 -17.39 -2.69
C GLU A 127 0.03 -17.76 -2.93
N SER A 128 -0.85 -17.51 -1.95
CA SER A 128 -2.27 -17.90 -2.02
C SER A 128 -3.05 -17.30 -3.18
N PHE A 129 -2.59 -16.20 -3.78
CA PHE A 129 -3.19 -15.60 -4.98
C PHE A 129 -2.24 -15.58 -6.20
N SER A 130 -1.20 -16.42 -6.18
CA SER A 130 -0.13 -16.47 -7.18
C SER A 130 0.58 -15.12 -7.38
N GLY A 131 0.76 -14.38 -6.28
CA GLY A 131 1.41 -13.08 -6.27
C GLY A 131 2.88 -13.16 -6.68
N ASP A 132 3.58 -14.23 -6.30
CA ASP A 132 4.94 -14.56 -6.76
C ASP A 132 5.04 -14.59 -8.30
N LYS A 133 4.12 -15.27 -8.98
CA LYS A 133 4.06 -15.33 -10.45
C LYS A 133 3.72 -13.99 -11.07
N LYS A 134 2.83 -13.22 -10.42
CA LYS A 134 2.50 -11.85 -10.85
C LYS A 134 3.73 -10.95 -10.77
N LEU A 135 4.49 -11.00 -9.68
CA LEU A 135 5.75 -10.25 -9.56
C LEU A 135 6.75 -10.67 -10.63
N PHE A 136 6.95 -11.98 -10.82
CA PHE A 136 7.88 -12.47 -11.83
C PHE A 136 7.50 -12.00 -13.23
N THR A 137 6.21 -12.06 -13.56
CA THR A 137 5.68 -11.56 -14.84
C THR A 137 5.90 -10.06 -14.99
N LEU A 138 5.72 -9.29 -13.92
CA LEU A 138 5.95 -7.84 -13.93
C LEU A 138 7.41 -7.50 -14.15
N PHE A 139 8.34 -8.17 -13.48
CA PHE A 139 9.78 -7.95 -13.69
C PHE A 139 10.24 -8.35 -15.10
N LYS A 140 9.60 -9.35 -15.71
CA LYS A 140 9.92 -9.77 -17.08
C LYS A 140 9.42 -8.78 -18.14
N ASN A 141 8.39 -8.01 -17.82
CA ASN A 141 7.75 -7.05 -18.72
C ASN A 141 8.18 -5.59 -18.45
N ALA A 142 9.06 -5.36 -17.47
CA ALA A 142 9.68 -4.07 -17.18
C ALA A 142 10.83 -3.80 -18.15
#